data_AF-A0A9Q8HSI3-F1
#
_entry.id   AF-A0A9Q8HSI3-F1
#
_cell.length_a   1.000
_cell.length_b   1.000
_cell.length_c   1.000
_cell.angle_alpha   90.00
_cell.angle_beta   90.00
_cell.angle_gamma   90.00
#
_symmetry.space_group_name_H-M   'P 1'
#
loop_
_entity.id
_entity.type
_entity.pdbx_description
1 polymer ?
#
loop_
_entity_poly.entity_id
_entity_poly.type
_entity_poly.pdbx_seq_one_letter_code
_entity_poly.pdbx_strand_id
1 'polypeptide(L)'
;MAYLTEIIIEKKASLPKQTEKLVNQLCNKLKNGAYTPDNKNIVKLKDIATDEVNDFLLECLAEYNKTERHYREHHDIHGLYAVWAILSFSRKENVLAYFANIIDKKNEDFFLNHLFTLLNLPNVQHPYAERIKQYYDGIFHTLPSYQLMEKLGIDLPNKYDWSVSLHLMNFGKWFTTDGLTDDEKEKQFKLKIYFGSPGIKNDTFKISIENSLSQKIQKISFTDSEVFTIRVDEKEIGKPNLLELGKFLTQVENYFATTFNTDDLKGDTAYFSTSKGISRKKIEQWIKNRFNI
;
A
#
# COMPACT_ATOMS: atom_id res chain seq x y z
N MET A 1 -18.91 -13.36 2.16
CA MET A 1 -18.33 -12.00 2.22
C MET A 1 -18.74 -11.29 0.95
N ALA A 2 -19.18 -10.03 1.02
CA ALA A 2 -19.59 -9.26 -0.15
C ALA A 2 -18.62 -8.11 -0.39
N TYR A 3 -18.07 -8.01 -1.60
CA TYR A 3 -17.28 -6.85 -2.01
C TYR A 3 -18.19 -5.61 -2.15
N LEU A 4 -17.67 -4.40 -1.92
CA LEU A 4 -18.43 -3.16 -2.11
C LEU A 4 -18.99 -3.07 -3.54
N THR A 5 -18.22 -3.51 -4.52
CA THR A 5 -18.68 -3.58 -5.92
C THR A 5 -19.91 -4.50 -6.07
N GLU A 6 -19.95 -5.63 -5.37
CA GLU A 6 -21.09 -6.56 -5.41
C GLU A 6 -22.32 -5.95 -4.73
N ILE A 7 -22.14 -5.34 -3.56
CA ILE A 7 -23.20 -4.63 -2.83
C ILE A 7 -23.83 -3.54 -3.71
N ILE A 8 -23.01 -2.75 -4.41
CA ILE A 8 -23.48 -1.72 -5.34
C ILE A 8 -24.28 -2.34 -6.49
N ILE A 9 -23.80 -3.44 -7.08
CA ILE A 9 -24.47 -4.11 -8.20
C ILE A 9 -25.81 -4.69 -7.78
N GLU A 10 -25.89 -5.30 -6.60
CA GLU A 10 -27.12 -5.89 -6.06
C GLU A 10 -28.16 -4.79 -5.78
N LYS A 11 -27.75 -3.72 -5.11
CA LYS A 11 -28.68 -2.69 -4.64
C LYS A 11 -29.13 -1.69 -5.70
N LYS A 12 -28.35 -1.47 -6.77
CA LYS A 12 -28.71 -0.44 -7.77
C LYS A 12 -30.06 -0.67 -8.45
N ALA A 13 -30.55 -1.92 -8.51
CA ALA A 13 -31.78 -2.28 -9.21
C ALA A 13 -33.04 -1.64 -8.59
N SER A 14 -32.97 -1.19 -7.33
CA SER A 14 -34.06 -0.48 -6.65
C SER A 14 -34.06 1.03 -6.91
N LEU A 15 -33.05 1.57 -7.61
CA LEU A 15 -32.92 3.01 -7.85
C LEU A 15 -33.85 3.49 -8.97
N PRO A 16 -34.24 4.78 -8.96
CA PRO A 16 -34.86 5.42 -10.12
C PRO A 16 -33.97 5.28 -11.36
N LYS A 17 -34.58 5.09 -12.54
CA LYS A 17 -33.86 4.81 -13.81
C LYS A 17 -32.71 5.79 -14.10
N GLN A 18 -32.88 7.07 -13.75
CA GLN A 18 -31.86 8.09 -13.98
C GLN A 18 -30.64 7.89 -13.06
N THR A 19 -30.89 7.66 -11.77
CA THR A 19 -29.86 7.37 -10.76
C THR A 19 -29.18 6.04 -11.04
N GLU A 20 -29.95 5.00 -11.40
CA GLU A 20 -29.43 3.69 -11.81
C GLU A 20 -28.48 3.81 -13.01
N LYS A 21 -28.81 4.64 -14.00
CA LYS A 21 -27.93 4.88 -15.15
C LYS A 21 -26.57 5.47 -14.74
N LEU A 22 -26.54 6.38 -13.77
CA LEU A 22 -25.29 6.95 -13.24
C LEU A 22 -24.49 5.91 -12.46
N VAL A 23 -25.14 5.14 -11.59
CA VAL A 23 -24.49 4.04 -10.84
C VAL A 23 -23.96 2.97 -11.80
N ASN A 24 -24.66 2.66 -12.88
CA ASN A 24 -24.18 1.75 -13.93
C ASN A 24 -22.88 2.24 -14.59
N GLN A 25 -22.68 3.55 -14.74
CA GLN A 25 -21.40 4.10 -15.24
C GLN A 25 -20.26 3.84 -14.26
N LEU A 26 -20.49 3.97 -12.95
CA LEU A 26 -19.52 3.58 -11.92
C LEU A 26 -19.23 2.07 -12.00
N CYS A 27 -20.24 1.21 -11.99
CA CYS A 27 -20.05 -0.24 -12.08
C CYS A 27 -19.22 -0.64 -13.30
N ASN A 28 -19.45 -0.01 -14.46
CA ASN A 28 -18.69 -0.28 -15.67
C ASN A 28 -17.20 0.07 -15.54
N LYS A 29 -16.84 1.08 -14.74
CA LYS A 29 -15.44 1.40 -14.45
C LYS A 29 -14.80 0.36 -13.52
N LEU A 30 -15.58 -0.19 -12.59
CA LEU A 30 -15.13 -1.17 -11.60
C LEU A 30 -14.94 -2.60 -12.16
N LYS A 31 -15.57 -2.94 -13.29
CA LYS A 31 -15.53 -4.28 -13.91
C LYS A 31 -14.12 -4.87 -14.11
N ASN A 32 -13.10 -4.04 -14.30
CA ASN A 32 -11.74 -4.50 -14.58
C ASN A 32 -10.86 -4.55 -13.33
N GLY A 33 -11.41 -4.32 -12.13
CA GLY A 33 -10.71 -4.48 -10.85
C GLY A 33 -9.51 -3.55 -10.61
N ALA A 34 -9.19 -2.64 -11.53
CA ALA A 34 -7.97 -1.82 -11.48
C ALA A 34 -8.23 -0.31 -11.67
N TYR A 35 -9.48 0.15 -11.53
CA TYR A 35 -9.79 1.57 -11.71
C TYR A 35 -9.23 2.39 -10.56
N THR A 36 -8.33 3.33 -10.89
CA THR A 36 -7.69 4.23 -9.94
C THR A 36 -7.96 5.66 -10.38
N PRO A 37 -8.79 6.42 -9.64
CA PRO A 37 -9.02 7.83 -9.90
C PRO A 37 -7.71 8.62 -9.95
N ASP A 38 -7.54 9.38 -11.02
CA ASP A 38 -6.42 10.31 -11.22
C ASP A 38 -6.93 11.68 -11.66
N ASN A 39 -6.05 12.68 -11.74
CA ASN A 39 -6.46 14.03 -12.10
C ASN A 39 -7.18 14.13 -13.47
N LYS A 40 -6.89 13.22 -14.41
CA LYS A 40 -7.49 13.22 -15.76
C LYS A 40 -8.87 12.58 -15.75
N ASN A 41 -9.02 11.47 -15.04
CA ASN A 41 -10.20 10.62 -15.10
C ASN A 41 -11.24 10.96 -14.02
N ILE A 42 -10.84 11.65 -12.94
CA ILE A 42 -11.72 12.01 -11.83
C ILE A 42 -12.82 13.00 -12.21
N VAL A 43 -12.59 13.84 -13.22
CA VAL A 43 -13.60 14.77 -13.74
C VAL A 43 -14.84 14.02 -14.23
N LYS A 44 -14.68 12.82 -14.80
CA LYS A 44 -15.80 11.97 -15.25
C LYS A 44 -16.62 11.39 -14.10
N LEU A 45 -16.07 11.37 -12.88
CA LEU A 45 -16.78 10.91 -11.69
C LEU A 45 -17.60 12.04 -11.05
N LYS A 46 -17.21 13.30 -11.30
CA LYS A 46 -17.96 14.46 -10.83
C LYS A 46 -19.40 14.46 -11.35
N ASP A 47 -19.59 14.10 -12.62
CA ASP A 47 -20.91 14.05 -13.25
C ASP A 47 -21.82 12.94 -12.68
N ILE A 48 -21.22 11.97 -11.98
CA ILE A 48 -21.93 10.88 -11.30
C ILE A 48 -22.38 11.30 -9.89
N ALA A 49 -21.71 12.28 -9.28
CA ALA A 49 -21.84 12.65 -7.87
C ALA A 49 -23.10 13.48 -7.55
N THR A 50 -24.28 12.99 -7.94
CA THR A 50 -25.55 13.60 -7.54
C THR A 50 -25.88 13.24 -6.09
N ASP A 51 -26.74 14.04 -5.48
CA ASP A 51 -27.22 13.83 -4.11
C ASP A 51 -27.78 12.43 -3.86
N GLU A 52 -28.60 11.92 -4.77
CA GLU A 52 -29.19 10.57 -4.70
C GLU A 52 -28.13 9.47 -4.82
N VAL A 53 -27.15 9.65 -5.73
CA VAL A 53 -26.04 8.69 -5.88
C VAL A 53 -25.17 8.69 -4.64
N ASN A 54 -24.88 9.87 -4.07
CA ASN A 54 -24.06 9.98 -2.86
C ASN A 54 -24.72 9.29 -1.67
N ASP A 55 -26.02 9.51 -1.46
CA ASP A 55 -26.78 8.88 -0.38
C ASP A 55 -26.82 7.35 -0.56
N PHE A 56 -27.07 6.87 -1.78
CA PHE A 56 -26.99 5.44 -2.13
C PHE A 56 -25.61 4.82 -1.86
N LEU A 57 -24.53 5.51 -2.23
CA LEU A 57 -23.16 5.02 -2.03
C LEU A 57 -22.79 4.97 -0.54
N LEU A 58 -23.27 5.93 0.27
CA LEU A 58 -23.10 5.89 1.72
C LEU A 58 -23.82 4.68 2.35
N GLU A 59 -25.03 4.34 1.88
CA GLU A 59 -25.73 3.13 2.33
C GLU A 59 -24.97 1.85 1.96
N CYS A 60 -24.43 1.78 0.74
CA CYS A 60 -23.60 0.66 0.31
C CYS A 60 -22.33 0.54 1.17
N LEU A 61 -21.69 1.65 1.49
CA LEU A 61 -20.53 1.69 2.39
C LEU A 61 -20.90 1.27 3.81
N ALA A 62 -22.05 1.67 4.34
CA ALA A 62 -22.52 1.26 5.66
C ALA A 62 -22.73 -0.26 5.73
N GLU A 63 -23.23 -0.87 4.67
CA GLU A 63 -23.35 -2.34 4.57
C GLU A 63 -22.00 -3.03 4.42
N TYR A 64 -21.15 -2.49 3.54
CA TYR A 64 -19.79 -2.97 3.36
C TYR A 64 -19.00 -2.96 4.67
N ASN A 65 -19.18 -1.93 5.50
CA ASN A 65 -18.51 -1.81 6.80
C ASN A 65 -18.97 -2.85 7.84
N LYS A 66 -20.10 -3.54 7.63
CA LYS A 66 -20.54 -4.65 8.49
C LYS A 66 -19.81 -5.95 8.18
N THR A 67 -19.16 -6.05 7.02
CA THR A 67 -18.35 -7.22 6.67
C THR A 67 -17.04 -7.16 7.45
N GLU A 68 -16.60 -8.30 7.99
CA GLU A 68 -15.30 -8.40 8.65
C GLU A 68 -14.21 -8.03 7.65
N ARG A 69 -13.32 -7.11 8.04
CA ARG A 69 -12.24 -6.60 7.20
C ARG A 69 -10.92 -7.30 7.51
N HIS A 70 -10.62 -8.41 6.87
CA HIS A 70 -9.25 -8.95 6.84
C HIS A 70 -8.43 -8.20 5.80
N TYR A 71 -7.44 -7.42 6.22
CA TYR A 71 -6.56 -6.67 5.31
C TYR A 71 -5.87 -7.55 4.25
N ARG A 72 -5.77 -8.86 4.50
CA ARG A 72 -5.22 -9.87 3.58
C ARG A 72 -6.21 -10.39 2.54
N GLU A 73 -7.51 -10.17 2.74
CA GLU A 73 -8.60 -10.76 1.94
C GLU A 73 -9.42 -9.71 1.18
N HIS A 74 -9.34 -8.42 1.53
CA HIS A 74 -10.11 -7.37 0.85
C HIS A 74 -9.31 -6.63 -0.22
N HIS A 75 -9.42 -7.14 -1.44
CA HIS A 75 -8.94 -6.53 -2.67
C HIS A 75 -9.79 -5.34 -3.18
N ASP A 76 -10.78 -4.87 -2.43
CA ASP A 76 -11.70 -3.82 -2.91
C ASP A 76 -11.21 -2.39 -2.68
N ILE A 77 -9.90 -2.22 -2.52
CA ILE A 77 -9.31 -0.88 -2.43
C ILE A 77 -9.66 -0.05 -3.67
N HIS A 78 -9.72 -0.67 -4.86
CA HIS A 78 -10.11 0.02 -6.08
C HIS A 78 -11.58 0.46 -6.09
N GLY A 79 -12.51 -0.37 -5.59
CA GLY A 79 -13.91 0.01 -5.43
C GLY A 79 -14.09 1.12 -4.41
N LEU A 80 -13.46 1.00 -3.24
CA LEU A 80 -13.44 2.05 -2.21
C LEU A 80 -12.90 3.37 -2.76
N TYR A 81 -11.79 3.32 -3.49
CA TYR A 81 -11.14 4.52 -4.04
C TYR A 81 -12.03 5.22 -5.07
N ALA A 82 -12.74 4.46 -5.92
CA ALA A 82 -13.71 5.01 -6.86
C ALA A 82 -14.93 5.63 -6.18
N VAL A 83 -15.45 4.97 -5.13
CA VAL A 83 -16.59 5.48 -4.36
C VAL A 83 -16.22 6.75 -3.61
N TRP A 84 -15.06 6.79 -2.95
CA TRP A 84 -14.57 8.02 -2.32
C TRP A 84 -14.37 9.13 -3.35
N ALA A 85 -13.92 8.82 -4.56
CA ALA A 85 -13.74 9.83 -5.59
C ALA A 85 -15.05 10.50 -5.98
N ILE A 86 -16.15 9.74 -6.10
CA ILE A 86 -17.48 10.31 -6.33
C ILE A 86 -17.91 11.16 -5.12
N LEU A 87 -17.86 10.58 -3.92
CA LEU A 87 -18.28 11.26 -2.69
C LEU A 87 -17.48 12.54 -2.42
N SER A 88 -16.21 12.60 -2.86
CA SER A 88 -15.34 13.77 -2.69
C SER A 88 -15.84 15.05 -3.38
N PHE A 89 -16.80 14.94 -4.30
CA PHE A 89 -17.43 16.10 -4.92
C PHE A 89 -18.62 16.64 -4.12
N SER A 90 -19.17 15.86 -3.20
CA SER A 90 -20.29 16.29 -2.37
C SER A 90 -19.84 17.23 -1.25
N ARG A 91 -20.75 18.12 -0.86
CA ARG A 91 -20.61 18.98 0.32
C ARG A 91 -21.77 18.80 1.30
N LYS A 92 -22.59 17.75 1.12
CA LYS A 92 -23.66 17.41 2.06
C LYS A 92 -23.07 17.00 3.41
N GLU A 93 -23.79 17.34 4.48
CA GLU A 93 -23.37 17.10 5.86
C GLU A 93 -23.08 15.62 6.15
N ASN A 94 -23.92 14.70 5.67
CA ASN A 94 -23.73 13.26 5.86
C ASN A 94 -22.45 12.72 5.18
N VAL A 95 -22.12 13.20 3.97
CA VAL A 95 -20.87 12.84 3.28
C VAL A 95 -19.65 13.41 3.99
N LEU A 96 -19.75 14.66 4.45
CA LEU A 96 -18.69 15.27 5.26
C LEU A 96 -18.50 14.55 6.60
N ALA A 97 -19.59 14.13 7.25
CA ALA A 97 -19.53 13.36 8.49
C ALA A 97 -18.87 11.99 8.27
N TYR A 98 -19.16 11.33 7.14
CA TYR A 98 -18.50 10.08 6.75
C TYR A 98 -16.99 10.24 6.62
N PHE A 99 -16.51 11.24 5.88
CA PHE A 99 -15.07 11.49 5.75
C PHE A 99 -14.43 11.91 7.07
N ALA A 100 -15.11 12.73 7.89
CA ALA A 100 -14.60 13.14 9.19
C ALA A 100 -14.37 11.92 10.10
N ASN A 101 -15.36 11.04 10.22
CA ASN A 101 -15.27 9.80 11.01
C ASN A 101 -14.07 8.94 10.56
N ILE A 102 -13.89 8.78 9.25
CA ILE A 102 -12.75 8.05 8.70
C ILE A 102 -11.41 8.68 9.08
N ILE A 103 -11.29 10.01 8.95
CA ILE A 103 -10.05 10.74 9.27
C ILE A 103 -9.73 10.63 10.76
N ASP A 104 -10.75 10.62 11.61
CA ASP A 104 -10.59 10.48 13.06
C ASP A 104 -10.12 9.06 13.46
N LYS A 105 -10.42 8.05 12.64
CA LYS A 105 -10.00 6.64 12.78
C LYS A 105 -8.60 6.34 12.21
N LYS A 106 -7.68 7.30 12.27
CA LYS A 106 -6.32 7.31 11.66
C LYS A 106 -5.38 6.13 11.99
N ASN A 107 -5.71 5.29 12.99
CA ASN A 107 -4.91 4.15 13.44
C ASN A 107 -5.61 2.79 13.22
N GLU A 108 -6.76 2.78 12.55
CA GLU A 108 -7.44 1.53 12.16
C GLU A 108 -6.88 0.99 10.82
N ASP A 109 -7.42 -0.13 10.34
CA ASP A 109 -7.16 -0.71 9.02
C ASP A 109 -7.67 0.19 7.88
N PHE A 110 -7.05 1.35 7.74
CA PHE A 110 -7.47 2.42 6.85
C PHE A 110 -6.29 3.06 6.11
N PHE A 111 -6.52 3.40 4.85
CA PHE A 111 -5.54 4.02 3.96
C PHE A 111 -5.66 5.56 3.98
N LEU A 112 -5.35 6.20 5.11
CA LEU A 112 -5.53 7.65 5.27
C LEU A 112 -4.71 8.46 4.25
N ASN A 113 -3.49 8.04 3.95
CA ASN A 113 -2.67 8.69 2.93
C ASN A 113 -3.23 8.52 1.51
N HIS A 114 -3.90 7.39 1.21
CA HIS A 114 -4.57 7.23 -0.09
C HIS A 114 -5.77 8.17 -0.19
N LEU A 115 -6.57 8.27 0.88
CA LEU A 115 -7.65 9.25 0.94
C LEU A 115 -7.10 10.67 0.74
N PHE A 116 -5.98 11.02 1.36
CA PHE A 116 -5.32 12.30 1.12
C PHE A 116 -4.96 12.51 -0.36
N THR A 117 -4.31 11.54 -1.00
CA THR A 117 -3.95 11.60 -2.44
C THR A 117 -5.16 11.94 -3.30
N LEU A 118 -6.31 11.30 -3.02
CA LEU A 118 -7.56 11.58 -3.71
C LEU A 118 -8.11 12.98 -3.41
N LEU A 119 -8.27 13.32 -2.13
CA LEU A 119 -8.89 14.58 -1.70
C LEU A 119 -8.06 15.81 -2.09
N ASN A 120 -6.75 15.63 -2.25
CA ASN A 120 -5.78 16.64 -2.66
C ASN A 120 -5.66 16.79 -4.19
N LEU A 121 -6.39 16.00 -4.99
CA LEU A 121 -6.38 16.18 -6.44
C LEU A 121 -6.86 17.59 -6.82
N PRO A 122 -6.20 18.28 -7.78
CA PRO A 122 -6.54 19.65 -8.18
C PRO A 122 -8.00 19.86 -8.58
N ASN A 123 -8.63 18.83 -9.15
CA ASN A 123 -10.03 18.86 -9.57
C ASN A 123 -11.04 18.57 -8.44
N VAL A 124 -10.59 18.11 -7.27
CA VAL A 124 -11.45 17.73 -6.12
C VAL A 124 -11.53 18.84 -5.09
N GLN A 125 -10.37 19.33 -4.63
CA GLN A 125 -10.24 20.40 -3.62
C GLN A 125 -11.17 20.20 -2.42
N HIS A 126 -11.07 19.04 -1.76
CA HIS A 126 -11.94 18.71 -0.63
C HIS A 126 -11.51 19.47 0.65
N PRO A 127 -12.45 19.99 1.47
CA PRO A 127 -12.11 20.77 2.68
C PRO A 127 -11.24 20.02 3.69
N TYR A 128 -11.32 18.68 3.73
CA TYR A 128 -10.50 17.87 4.63
C TYR A 128 -9.10 17.54 4.13
N ALA A 129 -8.73 17.90 2.89
CA ALA A 129 -7.38 17.67 2.40
C ALA A 129 -6.34 18.35 3.32
N GLU A 130 -6.60 19.60 3.72
CA GLU A 130 -5.70 20.33 4.63
C GLU A 130 -5.64 19.71 6.03
N ARG A 131 -6.77 19.18 6.54
CA ARG A 131 -6.81 18.51 7.84
C ARG A 131 -5.89 17.27 7.87
N ILE A 132 -5.95 16.45 6.82
CA ILE A 132 -5.09 15.26 6.70
C ILE A 132 -3.63 15.68 6.49
N LYS A 133 -3.41 16.73 5.70
CA LYS A 133 -2.08 17.31 5.48
C LYS A 133 -1.43 17.74 6.81
N GLN A 134 -2.15 18.49 7.64
CA GLN A 134 -1.68 18.94 8.96
C GLN A 134 -1.34 17.76 9.89
N TYR A 135 -2.16 16.71 9.87
CA TYR A 135 -1.88 15.49 10.63
C TYR A 135 -0.54 14.89 10.22
N TYR A 136 -0.34 14.65 8.92
CA TYR A 136 0.90 14.04 8.43
C TYR A 136 2.13 14.94 8.62
N ASP A 137 1.98 16.25 8.40
CA ASP A 137 3.02 17.24 8.69
C ASP A 137 3.50 17.15 10.14
N GLY A 138 2.60 16.84 11.08
CA GLY A 138 2.90 16.68 12.49
C GLY A 138 3.58 15.34 12.86
N ILE A 139 3.49 14.30 12.03
CA ILE A 139 3.97 12.95 12.40
C ILE A 139 5.09 12.41 11.51
N PHE A 140 5.39 13.02 10.35
CA PHE A 140 6.40 12.46 9.44
C PHE A 140 7.74 12.17 10.12
N HIS A 141 8.23 13.08 10.96
CA HIS A 141 9.50 12.92 11.68
C HIS A 141 9.52 11.73 12.67
N THR A 142 8.36 11.19 13.06
CA THR A 142 8.27 10.04 13.96
C THR A 142 8.18 8.71 13.22
N LEU A 143 7.99 8.72 11.89
CA LEU A 143 7.77 7.51 11.11
C LEU A 143 9.10 6.89 10.66
N PRO A 144 9.28 5.54 10.75
CA PRO A 144 10.57 4.90 10.51
C PRO A 144 11.21 5.23 9.16
N SER A 145 10.41 5.23 8.09
CA SER A 145 10.94 5.50 6.74
C SER A 145 11.42 6.93 6.58
N TYR A 146 10.79 7.91 7.24
CA TYR A 146 11.22 9.31 7.18
C TYR A 146 12.47 9.55 8.01
N GLN A 147 12.55 8.91 9.20
CA GLN A 147 13.76 8.91 10.01
C GLN A 147 14.94 8.31 9.25
N LEU A 148 14.72 7.21 8.51
CA LEU A 148 15.75 6.63 7.66
C LEU A 148 16.23 7.64 6.60
N MET A 149 15.30 8.28 5.88
CA MET A 149 15.66 9.23 4.84
C MET A 149 16.42 10.44 5.39
N GLU A 150 16.03 10.95 6.55
CA GLU A 150 16.76 12.01 7.27
C GLU A 150 18.18 11.58 7.63
N LYS A 151 18.33 10.37 8.19
CA LYS A 151 19.64 9.81 8.56
C LYS A 151 20.56 9.58 7.36
N LEU A 152 20.01 9.21 6.21
CA LEU A 152 20.75 9.10 4.95
C LEU A 152 21.01 10.48 4.30
N GLY A 153 20.46 11.56 4.87
CA GLY A 153 20.52 12.92 4.34
C GLY A 153 19.85 13.03 2.98
N ILE A 154 18.74 12.33 2.75
CA ILE A 154 18.00 12.35 1.50
C ILE A 154 16.75 13.21 1.66
N ASP A 155 16.70 14.30 0.90
CA ASP A 155 15.50 15.12 0.81
C ASP A 155 14.41 14.42 0.01
N LEU A 156 13.17 14.50 0.50
CA LEU A 156 11.99 13.92 -0.15
C LEU A 156 11.33 14.96 -1.06
N PRO A 157 11.31 14.77 -2.39
CA PRO A 157 10.70 15.72 -3.32
C PRO A 157 9.20 15.90 -3.10
N ASN A 158 8.52 14.82 -2.70
CA ASN A 158 7.13 14.84 -2.28
C ASN A 158 7.00 13.95 -1.04
N LYS A 159 6.87 14.58 0.13
CA LYS A 159 6.75 13.86 1.41
C LYS A 159 5.45 13.07 1.55
N TYR A 160 4.45 13.22 0.68
CA TYR A 160 3.19 12.48 0.75
C TYR A 160 3.12 11.31 -0.25
N ASP A 161 3.98 11.31 -1.27
CA ASP A 161 4.00 10.28 -2.31
C ASP A 161 5.44 10.01 -2.75
N TRP A 162 6.02 8.98 -2.15
CA TRP A 162 7.36 8.51 -2.46
C TRP A 162 7.53 7.07 -2.01
N SER A 163 8.41 6.33 -2.67
CA SER A 163 8.74 4.97 -2.28
C SER A 163 10.12 4.55 -2.75
N VAL A 164 10.62 3.51 -2.09
CA VAL A 164 11.79 2.73 -2.45
C VAL A 164 11.39 1.26 -2.40
N SER A 165 11.70 0.53 -3.47
CA SER A 165 11.45 -0.92 -3.55
C SER A 165 12.73 -1.63 -3.92
N LEU A 166 13.05 -2.67 -3.15
CA LEU A 166 14.25 -3.47 -3.30
C LEU A 166 13.89 -4.94 -3.20
N HIS A 167 14.35 -5.74 -4.16
CA HIS A 167 14.36 -7.19 -4.07
C HIS A 167 15.79 -7.68 -4.19
N LEU A 168 16.27 -8.45 -3.23
CA LEU A 168 17.56 -9.11 -3.26
C LEU A 168 17.36 -10.62 -3.29
N MET A 169 18.05 -11.28 -4.22
CA MET A 169 18.14 -12.73 -4.26
C MET A 169 19.38 -13.19 -3.50
N ASN A 170 19.31 -14.35 -2.86
CA ASN A 170 20.54 -15.01 -2.39
C ASN A 170 21.36 -15.58 -3.55
N PHE A 171 20.69 -16.11 -4.57
CA PHE A 171 21.28 -16.50 -5.85
C PHE A 171 20.20 -16.59 -6.95
N GLY A 172 20.63 -16.78 -8.19
CA GLY A 172 19.73 -16.85 -9.34
C GLY A 172 19.16 -15.48 -9.71
N LYS A 173 18.19 -15.47 -10.64
CA LYS A 173 17.65 -14.22 -11.18
C LYS A 173 16.40 -13.77 -10.45
N TRP A 174 16.20 -12.45 -10.35
CA TRP A 174 15.04 -11.88 -9.64
C TRP A 174 13.73 -11.98 -10.44
N PHE A 175 13.82 -11.99 -11.77
CA PHE A 175 12.69 -11.91 -12.71
C PHE A 175 12.35 -13.24 -13.39
N THR A 176 13.22 -14.24 -13.28
CA THR A 176 13.00 -15.56 -13.87
C THR A 176 13.64 -16.65 -13.01
N THR A 177 13.06 -17.84 -13.07
CA THR A 177 13.57 -19.06 -12.43
C THR A 177 14.32 -19.94 -13.41
N ASP A 178 14.54 -19.47 -14.64
CA ASP A 178 15.19 -20.23 -15.70
C ASP A 178 16.59 -20.67 -15.27
N GLY A 179 16.85 -21.96 -15.45
CA GLY A 179 18.14 -22.57 -15.13
C GLY A 179 18.29 -23.06 -13.69
N LEU A 180 17.28 -22.90 -12.83
CA LEU A 180 17.30 -23.48 -11.47
C LEU A 180 16.81 -24.93 -11.48
N THR A 181 17.62 -25.82 -10.91
CA THR A 181 17.23 -27.18 -10.52
C THR A 181 16.20 -27.16 -9.39
N ASP A 182 15.52 -28.27 -9.15
CA ASP A 182 14.55 -28.36 -8.05
C ASP A 182 15.22 -28.18 -6.68
N ASP A 183 16.43 -28.70 -6.48
CA ASP A 183 17.22 -28.49 -5.26
C ASP A 183 17.60 -27.02 -5.05
N GLU A 184 17.85 -26.28 -6.13
CA GLU A 184 18.13 -24.84 -6.06
C GLU A 184 16.87 -24.03 -5.76
N LYS A 185 15.71 -24.42 -6.30
CA LYS A 185 14.43 -23.79 -5.94
C LYS A 185 14.15 -23.92 -4.44
N GLU A 186 14.46 -25.07 -3.85
CA GLU A 186 14.33 -25.30 -2.39
C GLU A 186 15.27 -24.43 -1.54
N LYS A 187 16.31 -23.82 -2.13
CA LYS A 187 17.29 -22.98 -1.42
C LYS A 187 17.23 -21.51 -1.81
N GLN A 188 16.43 -21.13 -2.81
CA GLN A 188 16.36 -19.75 -3.26
C GLN A 188 15.45 -18.92 -2.34
N PHE A 189 16.04 -17.91 -1.73
CA PHE A 189 15.33 -16.94 -0.91
C PHE A 189 15.36 -15.56 -1.57
N LYS A 190 14.24 -14.86 -1.42
CA LYS A 190 14.07 -13.47 -1.85
C LYS A 190 13.80 -12.59 -0.64
N LEU A 191 14.64 -11.59 -0.45
CA LEU A 191 14.41 -10.50 0.49
C LEU A 191 13.76 -9.34 -0.27
N LYS A 192 12.53 -9.00 0.07
CA LYS A 192 11.80 -7.84 -0.46
C LYS A 192 11.73 -6.77 0.61
N ILE A 193 12.19 -5.58 0.31
CA ILE A 193 12.11 -4.42 1.19
C ILE A 193 11.37 -3.33 0.42
N TYR A 194 10.30 -2.82 1.00
CA TYR A 194 9.59 -1.63 0.56
C TYR A 194 9.60 -0.64 1.72
N PHE A 195 9.86 0.63 1.43
CA PHE A 195 9.61 1.72 2.37
C PHE A 195 9.24 3.00 1.64
N GLY A 196 8.45 3.88 2.27
CA GLY A 196 7.91 5.05 1.59
C GLY A 196 6.93 5.87 2.42
N SER A 197 6.07 6.59 1.70
CA SER A 197 4.95 7.32 2.30
C SER A 197 3.96 6.38 3.01
N PRO A 198 3.20 6.88 4.01
CA PRO A 198 2.35 6.04 4.85
C PRO A 198 1.33 5.22 4.06
N GLY A 199 1.19 3.96 4.45
CA GLY A 199 0.19 3.00 3.98
C GLY A 199 -0.94 2.80 4.99
N ILE A 200 -1.44 1.56 5.08
CA ILE A 200 -2.42 1.14 6.09
C ILE A 200 -1.84 1.34 7.48
N LYS A 201 -2.64 1.77 8.46
CA LYS A 201 -2.19 1.96 9.86
C LYS A 201 -1.00 2.93 10.02
N ASN A 202 -0.74 3.74 9.00
CA ASN A 202 0.47 4.57 8.86
C ASN A 202 1.79 3.77 8.78
N ASP A 203 1.71 2.48 8.46
CA ASP A 203 2.89 1.67 8.15
C ASP A 203 3.66 2.33 7.01
N THR A 204 4.96 2.50 7.17
CA THR A 204 5.83 3.10 6.17
C THR A 204 6.76 2.10 5.51
N PHE A 205 6.87 0.87 6.03
CA PHE A 205 7.69 -0.17 5.42
C PHE A 205 7.02 -1.55 5.38
N LYS A 206 7.53 -2.38 4.50
CA LYS A 206 7.25 -3.82 4.45
C LYS A 206 8.52 -4.57 4.10
N ILE A 207 8.87 -5.56 4.93
CA ILE A 207 10.03 -6.43 4.69
C ILE A 207 9.54 -7.87 4.64
N SER A 208 9.78 -8.56 3.54
CA SER A 208 9.39 -9.95 3.34
C SER A 208 10.59 -10.80 2.98
N ILE A 209 10.70 -11.97 3.61
CA ILE A 209 11.64 -13.02 3.21
C ILE A 209 10.81 -14.21 2.80
N GLU A 210 11.04 -14.73 1.60
CA GLU A 210 10.28 -15.87 1.11
C GLU A 210 11.13 -16.78 0.24
N ASN A 211 10.87 -18.09 0.37
CA ASN A 211 11.18 -19.06 -0.66
C ASN A 211 9.86 -19.47 -1.32
N SER A 212 9.52 -18.79 -2.40
CA SER A 212 8.25 -19.02 -3.11
C SER A 212 8.30 -20.19 -4.10
N LEU A 213 9.48 -20.71 -4.42
CA LEU A 213 9.65 -21.78 -5.42
C LEU A 213 9.73 -23.17 -4.80
N SER A 214 10.01 -23.23 -3.50
CA SER A 214 10.02 -24.45 -2.70
C SER A 214 8.61 -25.07 -2.60
N GLN A 215 8.54 -26.40 -2.67
CA GLN A 215 7.36 -27.18 -2.28
C GLN A 215 7.03 -26.98 -0.78
N LYS A 216 8.03 -26.61 0.00
CA LYS A 216 7.97 -26.25 1.41
C LYS A 216 8.01 -24.74 1.63
N ILE A 217 7.19 -23.97 0.90
CA ILE A 217 7.13 -22.49 0.98
C ILE A 217 7.32 -22.00 2.41
N GLN A 218 8.39 -21.24 2.61
CA GLN A 218 8.65 -20.50 3.85
C GLN A 218 8.50 -19.03 3.56
N LYS A 219 7.81 -18.32 4.45
CA LYS A 219 7.64 -16.88 4.33
C LYS A 219 7.56 -16.25 5.71
N ILE A 220 8.23 -15.11 5.86
CA ILE A 220 7.98 -14.17 6.93
C ILE A 220 7.85 -12.77 6.35
N SER A 221 6.92 -11.97 6.85
CA SER A 221 6.73 -10.59 6.40
C SER A 221 6.39 -9.69 7.57
N PHE A 222 7.03 -8.53 7.61
CA PHE A 222 6.89 -7.53 8.65
C PHE A 222 6.40 -6.22 8.05
N THR A 223 5.53 -5.52 8.76
CA THR A 223 5.26 -4.09 8.58
C THR A 223 5.57 -3.34 9.89
N ASP A 224 5.35 -2.03 9.93
CA ASP A 224 5.50 -1.25 11.17
C ASP A 224 4.55 -1.74 12.26
N SER A 225 3.41 -2.34 11.92
CA SER A 225 2.40 -2.78 12.87
C SER A 225 2.30 -4.31 13.03
N GLU A 226 2.61 -5.11 12.01
CA GLU A 226 2.24 -6.54 12.00
C GLU A 226 3.34 -7.49 11.51
N VAL A 227 3.11 -8.79 11.75
CA VAL A 227 3.90 -9.91 11.23
C VAL A 227 2.99 -10.95 10.58
N PHE A 228 3.51 -11.59 9.53
CA PHE A 228 2.90 -12.72 8.84
C PHE A 228 3.93 -13.82 8.65
N THR A 229 3.54 -15.07 8.92
CA THR A 229 4.40 -16.24 8.68
C THR A 229 3.68 -17.33 7.90
N ILE A 230 4.47 -18.09 7.14
CA ILE A 230 4.13 -19.39 6.56
C ILE A 230 5.30 -20.31 6.85
N ARG A 231 5.06 -21.37 7.64
CA ARG A 231 6.08 -22.39 7.98
C ARG A 231 7.40 -21.80 8.51
N VAL A 232 7.29 -20.71 9.27
CA VAL A 232 8.38 -20.00 9.98
C VAL A 232 7.84 -19.65 11.36
N ASP A 233 8.65 -19.82 12.41
CA ASP A 233 8.30 -19.36 13.75
C ASP A 233 8.64 -17.87 13.88
N GLU A 234 7.64 -17.04 14.18
CA GLU A 234 7.82 -15.59 14.33
C GLU A 234 8.68 -15.21 15.54
N LYS A 235 8.86 -16.11 16.52
CA LYS A 235 9.67 -15.85 17.71
C LYS A 235 11.18 -15.95 17.46
N GLU A 236 11.57 -16.64 16.40
CA GLU A 236 12.97 -16.87 16.05
C GLU A 236 13.60 -15.67 15.32
N ILE A 237 12.77 -14.81 14.71
CA ILE A 237 13.20 -13.62 13.97
C ILE A 237 12.57 -12.39 14.61
N GLY A 238 13.41 -11.49 15.15
CA GLY A 238 12.95 -10.26 15.76
C GLY A 238 12.34 -9.31 14.73
N LYS A 239 11.40 -8.46 15.16
CA LYS A 239 10.83 -7.42 14.30
C LYS A 239 11.95 -6.50 13.76
N PRO A 240 12.01 -6.21 12.46
CA PRO A 240 13.04 -5.36 11.89
C PRO A 240 12.93 -3.93 12.44
N ASN A 241 14.07 -3.37 12.81
CA ASN A 241 14.23 -1.92 12.95
C ASN A 241 14.81 -1.39 11.63
N LEU A 242 14.03 -0.57 10.91
CA LEU A 242 14.45 -0.01 9.62
C LEU A 242 15.75 0.81 9.71
N LEU A 243 16.04 1.38 10.88
CA LEU A 243 17.27 2.14 11.15
C LEU A 243 18.47 1.27 11.49
N GLU A 244 18.27 -0.02 11.79
CA GLU A 244 19.31 -0.99 12.15
C GLU A 244 19.17 -2.30 11.37
N LEU A 245 18.82 -2.20 10.07
CA LEU A 245 18.53 -3.37 9.24
C LEU A 245 19.71 -4.34 9.11
N GLY A 246 20.95 -3.90 9.30
CA GLY A 246 22.11 -4.80 9.30
C GLY A 246 21.99 -5.93 10.34
N LYS A 247 21.56 -5.62 11.57
CA LYS A 247 21.36 -6.63 12.63
C LYS A 247 20.25 -7.62 12.26
N PHE A 248 19.14 -7.10 11.75
CA PHE A 248 18.02 -7.91 11.29
C PHE A 248 18.43 -8.83 10.12
N LEU A 249 19.19 -8.29 9.16
CA LEU A 249 19.68 -9.05 8.02
C LEU A 249 20.56 -10.22 8.46
N THR A 250 21.50 -9.99 9.40
CA THR A 250 22.32 -11.05 9.98
C THR A 250 21.48 -12.13 10.69
N GLN A 251 20.46 -11.73 11.46
CA GLN A 251 19.57 -12.69 12.13
C GLN A 251 18.84 -13.58 11.11
N VAL A 252 18.25 -12.96 10.08
CA VAL A 252 17.53 -13.67 9.00
C VAL A 252 18.44 -14.62 8.25
N GLU A 253 19.65 -14.18 7.89
CA GLU A 253 20.63 -14.99 7.17
C GLU A 253 21.07 -16.21 7.96
N ASN A 254 21.28 -16.05 9.27
CA ASN A 254 21.57 -17.16 10.17
C ASN A 254 20.39 -18.14 10.27
N TYR A 255 19.16 -17.64 10.41
CA TYR A 255 17.97 -18.48 10.53
C TYR A 255 17.71 -19.32 9.28
N PHE A 256 17.80 -18.72 8.10
CA PHE A 256 17.58 -19.41 6.82
C PHE A 256 18.84 -20.07 6.24
N ALA A 257 19.98 -19.98 6.93
CA ALA A 257 21.28 -20.44 6.45
C ALA A 257 21.60 -19.95 5.02
N THR A 258 21.45 -18.65 4.80
CA THR A 258 21.55 -18.01 3.47
C THR A 258 22.34 -16.70 3.53
N THR A 259 22.63 -16.10 2.39
CA THR A 259 23.21 -14.75 2.29
C THR A 259 22.66 -14.03 1.08
N PHE A 260 22.15 -12.81 1.25
CA PHE A 260 21.59 -12.01 0.17
C PHE A 260 22.68 -11.20 -0.55
N ASN A 261 22.61 -11.16 -1.88
CA ASN A 261 23.51 -10.37 -2.68
C ASN A 261 23.15 -8.88 -2.59
N THR A 262 24.00 -8.09 -1.94
CA THR A 262 23.86 -6.62 -1.82
C THR A 262 24.74 -5.84 -2.81
N ASP A 263 25.61 -6.52 -3.55
CA ASP A 263 26.62 -5.88 -4.41
C ASP A 263 26.09 -5.63 -5.83
N ASP A 264 25.30 -6.56 -6.35
CA ASP A 264 24.75 -6.54 -7.70
C ASP A 264 23.34 -5.93 -7.76
N LEU A 265 23.23 -4.63 -7.48
CA LEU A 265 21.96 -3.88 -7.48
C LEU A 265 21.48 -3.44 -8.88
N LYS A 266 22.19 -3.84 -9.93
CA LYS A 266 21.91 -3.47 -11.33
C LYS A 266 21.87 -4.67 -12.27
N GLY A 267 22.31 -5.85 -11.83
CA GLY A 267 22.27 -7.07 -12.61
C GLY A 267 21.05 -7.93 -12.30
N ASP A 268 21.20 -9.22 -12.59
CA ASP A 268 20.08 -10.17 -12.60
C ASP A 268 19.65 -10.58 -11.19
N THR A 269 20.46 -10.32 -10.16
CA THR A 269 20.21 -10.80 -8.79
C THR A 269 19.42 -9.83 -7.91
N ALA A 270 19.08 -8.65 -8.43
CA ALA A 270 18.31 -7.66 -7.69
C ALA A 270 17.33 -6.86 -8.56
N TYR A 271 16.24 -6.43 -7.94
CA TYR A 271 15.40 -5.35 -8.45
C TYR A 271 15.53 -4.18 -7.49
N PHE A 272 15.80 -2.98 -8.01
CA PHE A 272 15.88 -1.79 -7.18
C PHE A 272 15.27 -0.59 -7.90
N SER A 273 14.27 0.04 -7.28
CA SER A 273 13.60 1.24 -7.77
C SER A 273 13.38 2.27 -6.68
N THR A 274 13.35 3.54 -7.07
CA THR A 274 13.12 4.69 -6.20
C THR A 274 12.20 5.67 -6.91
N SER A 275 11.33 6.37 -6.17
CA SER A 275 10.57 7.49 -6.72
C SER A 275 11.50 8.56 -7.32
N LYS A 276 10.96 9.32 -8.29
CA LYS A 276 11.69 10.40 -8.97
C LYS A 276 12.21 11.42 -7.95
N GLY A 277 13.49 11.76 -8.07
CA GLY A 277 14.15 12.76 -7.23
C GLY A 277 14.76 12.20 -5.93
N ILE A 278 14.51 10.95 -5.58
CA ILE A 278 15.25 10.27 -4.50
C ILE A 278 16.67 9.93 -4.97
N SER A 279 17.67 10.20 -4.13
CA SER A 279 19.07 9.88 -4.43
C SER A 279 19.31 8.38 -4.42
N ARG A 280 19.18 7.74 -5.59
CA ARG A 280 19.47 6.32 -5.78
C ARG A 280 20.85 5.92 -5.23
N LYS A 281 21.88 6.75 -5.48
CA LYS A 281 23.27 6.50 -5.05
C LYS A 281 23.40 6.33 -3.53
N LYS A 282 22.72 7.19 -2.74
CA LYS A 282 22.79 7.12 -1.27
C LYS A 282 22.14 5.83 -0.74
N ILE A 283 21.00 5.44 -1.34
CA ILE A 283 20.36 4.17 -1.02
C ILE A 283 21.25 2.98 -1.44
N GLU A 284 21.87 3.01 -2.63
CA GLU A 284 22.82 1.95 -3.06
C GLU A 284 23.98 1.80 -2.08
N GLN A 285 24.53 2.91 -1.59
CA GLN A 285 25.60 2.89 -0.59
C GLN A 285 25.14 2.28 0.73
N TRP A 286 23.96 2.67 1.23
CA TRP A 286 23.36 2.07 2.42
C TRP A 286 23.15 0.55 2.26
N ILE A 287 22.68 0.09 1.09
CA ILE A 287 22.54 -1.34 0.76
C ILE A 287 23.89 -2.06 0.74
N LYS A 288 24.88 -1.51 0.05
CA LYS A 288 26.22 -2.11 -0.08
C LYS A 288 26.98 -2.13 1.25
N ASN A 289 26.67 -1.20 2.15
CA ASN A 289 27.15 -1.19 3.52
C ASN A 289 26.34 -2.13 4.44
N ARG A 290 25.47 -2.97 3.83
CA ARG A 290 24.59 -3.97 4.45
C ARG A 290 23.73 -3.39 5.58
N PHE A 291 23.22 -2.20 5.27
CA PHE A 291 22.19 -1.44 5.97
C PHE A 291 22.51 -0.91 7.36
N ASN A 292 23.78 -0.58 7.59
CA ASN A 292 24.18 0.29 8.68
C ASN A 292 24.04 1.77 8.27
N ILE A 293 23.59 2.61 9.20
CA ILE A 293 23.50 4.07 9.07
C ILE A 293 24.78 4.73 9.59
#